data_AF-A0A9W7FIH3-F1
#
_entry.id   AF-A0A9W7FIH3-F1
#
_cell.length_a   1.000
_cell.length_b   1.000
_cell.length_c   1.000
_cell.angle_alpha   90.00
_cell.angle_beta   90.00
_cell.angle_gamma   90.00
#
_symmetry.space_group_name_H-M   'P 1'
#
loop_
_entity.id
_entity.type
_entity.pdbx_description
1 polymer ?
#
loop_
_entity_poly.entity_id
_entity_poly.type
_entity_poly.pdbx_seq_one_letter_code
_entity_poly.pdbx_strand_id
1 'polypeptide(L)'
;MGSGLSTLPDTLDADAVKILAGDKFDQVVFDALPKGADGKITKEQFMTLAGAGTTDANLPGATPDAPAPVDGATTVTPVIECPMTELPTVVDAARLAGLTPLILDRSANHLLDTFHNYKADGMLDAKMWTLKLAKKEIPQEDALEGLRHKLSYSMARGQDLVISMQSACPSFSTTLNSETFPLEVFKESGKSLINDASASTIITDAHAKELGQGFKICQPDFKVQVTSHFGVDDLDDFLFGEGFGLEKVPRAWFQVINIKHGEGTELLD
;
A
#
# COMPACT_ATOMS: atom_id res chain seq x y z
N MET A 1 -23.90 -5.29 4.25
CA MET A 1 -24.28 -4.06 4.96
C MET A 1 -23.04 -3.55 5.68
N GLY A 2 -22.36 -2.54 5.12
CA GLY A 2 -21.19 -1.91 5.72
C GLY A 2 -21.49 -0.44 5.96
N SER A 3 -22.12 -0.15 7.09
CA SER A 3 -22.36 1.20 7.59
C SER A 3 -21.59 1.33 8.90
N GLY A 4 -20.55 2.16 8.95
CA GLY A 4 -19.78 2.31 10.19
C GLY A 4 -19.01 3.62 10.37
N LEU A 5 -18.68 4.35 9.29
CA LEU A 5 -17.90 5.59 9.41
C LEU A 5 -18.74 6.87 9.26
N SER A 6 -20.01 6.76 8.85
CA SER A 6 -20.90 7.91 8.65
C SER A 6 -21.82 8.23 9.84
N THR A 7 -21.68 7.57 10.99
CA THR A 7 -22.60 7.71 12.14
C THR A 7 -21.92 8.10 13.45
N LEU A 8 -20.64 8.52 13.42
CA LEU A 8 -20.00 9.03 14.64
C LEU A 8 -20.64 10.37 15.04
N PRO A 9 -21.13 10.52 16.28
CA PRO A 9 -21.67 11.79 16.77
C PRO A 9 -20.59 12.87 16.80
N ASP A 10 -21.01 14.14 16.66
CA ASP A 10 -20.09 15.29 16.58
C ASP A 10 -19.29 15.51 17.86
N THR A 11 -19.79 15.00 18.99
CA THR A 11 -19.14 15.00 20.31
C THR A 11 -19.10 13.59 20.88
N LEU A 12 -17.97 13.21 21.46
CA LEU A 12 -17.72 11.90 22.05
C LEU A 12 -17.34 12.05 23.52
N ASP A 13 -17.90 11.21 24.38
CA ASP A 13 -17.49 11.07 25.78
C ASP A 13 -16.35 10.05 25.93
N ALA A 14 -15.77 9.97 27.13
CA ALA A 14 -14.64 9.10 27.42
C ALA A 14 -14.93 7.62 27.12
N ASP A 15 -16.14 7.15 27.41
CA ASP A 15 -16.53 5.76 27.20
C ASP A 15 -16.67 5.46 25.70
N ALA A 16 -17.29 6.35 24.92
CA ALA A 16 -17.37 6.23 23.46
C ALA A 16 -15.98 6.24 22.83
N VAL A 17 -15.09 7.13 23.27
CA VAL A 17 -13.71 7.21 22.77
C VAL A 17 -12.92 5.94 23.12
N LYS A 18 -13.08 5.41 24.33
CA LYS A 18 -12.43 4.16 24.75
C LYS A 18 -12.90 2.95 23.96
N ILE A 19 -14.20 2.87 23.65
CA ILE A 19 -14.77 1.81 22.80
C ILE A 19 -14.22 1.93 21.37
N LEU A 20 -14.11 3.15 20.83
CA LEU A 20 -13.64 3.38 19.46
C LEU A 20 -12.13 3.21 19.29
N ALA A 21 -11.33 3.66 20.26
CA ALA A 21 -9.87 3.56 20.22
C ALA A 21 -9.35 2.19 20.67
N GLY A 22 -10.15 1.41 21.41
CA GLY A 22 -9.75 0.09 21.91
C GLY A 22 -8.45 0.14 22.70
N ASP A 23 -7.50 -0.73 22.36
CA ASP A 23 -6.19 -0.84 23.02
C ASP A 23 -5.28 0.38 22.78
N LYS A 24 -5.65 1.30 21.88
CA LYS A 24 -4.92 2.53 21.60
C LYS A 24 -5.41 3.72 22.43
N PHE A 25 -6.34 3.51 23.36
CA PHE A 25 -6.86 4.57 24.21
C PHE A 25 -5.85 4.95 25.30
N ASP A 26 -5.38 6.20 25.27
CA ASP A 26 -4.56 6.79 26.33
C ASP A 26 -5.40 7.77 27.17
N GLN A 27 -5.64 7.41 28.43
CA GLN A 27 -6.43 8.19 29.37
C GLN A 27 -5.77 9.55 29.69
N VAL A 28 -4.44 9.60 29.78
CA VAL A 28 -3.69 10.81 30.12
C VAL A 28 -3.79 11.82 28.99
N VAL A 29 -3.65 11.34 27.76
CA VAL A 29 -3.77 12.18 26.56
C VAL A 29 -5.22 12.66 26.36
N PHE A 30 -6.21 11.80 26.60
CA PHE A 30 -7.62 12.18 26.57
C PHE A 30 -7.95 13.27 27.62
N ASP A 31 -7.40 13.17 28.82
CA ASP A 31 -7.65 14.13 29.90
C ASP A 31 -6.99 15.49 29.68
N ALA A 32 -5.94 15.56 28.85
CA ALA A 32 -5.27 16.79 28.47
C ALA A 32 -6.00 17.60 27.37
N LEU A 33 -7.01 17.04 26.71
CA LEU A 33 -7.74 17.75 25.66
C LEU A 33 -8.68 18.83 26.21
N PRO A 34 -8.87 19.95 25.46
CA PRO A 34 -9.87 20.94 25.82
C PRO A 34 -11.27 20.35 25.59
N LYS A 35 -11.92 19.98 26.71
CA LYS A 35 -13.28 19.43 26.75
C LYS A 35 -14.32 20.54 26.74
N GLY A 36 -15.48 20.26 26.14
CA GLY A 36 -16.65 21.14 26.23
C GLY A 36 -17.18 21.25 27.68
N ALA A 37 -18.15 22.13 27.90
CA ALA A 37 -18.78 22.31 29.23
C ALA A 37 -19.47 21.04 29.76
N ASP A 38 -19.71 20.06 28.90
CA ASP A 38 -20.28 18.74 29.16
C ASP A 38 -19.23 17.63 29.32
N GLY A 39 -17.94 17.96 29.30
CA GLY A 39 -16.84 17.01 29.46
C GLY A 39 -16.54 16.17 28.21
N LYS A 40 -17.14 16.47 27.06
CA LYS A 40 -16.96 15.75 25.81
C LYS A 40 -15.89 16.40 24.91
N ILE A 41 -15.33 15.61 24.00
CA ILE A 41 -14.42 16.07 22.95
C ILE A 41 -15.10 16.03 21.59
N THR A 42 -14.66 16.85 20.65
CA THR A 42 -15.21 16.84 19.29
C THR A 42 -14.66 15.67 18.47
N LYS A 43 -15.41 15.28 17.44
CA LYS A 43 -14.97 14.28 16.46
C LYS A 43 -13.62 14.65 15.83
N GLU A 44 -13.37 15.93 15.55
CA GLU A 44 -12.09 16.40 15.00
C GLU A 44 -10.92 16.21 15.98
N GLN A 45 -11.14 16.50 17.28
CA GLN A 45 -10.14 16.26 18.32
C GLN A 45 -9.84 14.76 18.48
N PHE A 46 -10.86 13.92 18.42
CA PHE A 46 -10.70 12.47 18.45
C PHE A 46 -9.92 11.95 17.23
N MET A 47 -10.23 12.43 16.02
CA MET A 47 -9.49 12.05 14.81
C MET A 47 -8.03 12.51 14.87
N THR A 48 -7.76 13.67 15.47
CA THR A 48 -6.40 14.17 15.70
C THR A 48 -5.64 13.24 16.66
N LEU A 49 -6.26 12.79 17.75
CA LEU A 49 -5.66 11.83 18.67
C LEU A 49 -5.37 10.47 18.02
N ALA A 50 -6.33 9.96 17.24
CA ALA A 50 -6.16 8.70 16.52
C ALA A 50 -5.03 8.77 15.48
N GLY A 51 -4.71 9.97 14.97
CA GLY A 51 -3.61 10.22 14.04
C GLY A 51 -2.28 10.65 14.68
N ALA A 52 -2.28 11.11 15.94
CA ALA A 52 -1.10 11.69 16.61
C ALA A 52 -0.29 10.68 17.46
N GLY A 53 -0.58 9.39 17.37
CA GLY A 53 0.08 8.31 18.13
C GLY A 53 1.55 8.04 17.80
N THR A 54 2.30 9.04 17.31
CA THR A 54 3.77 9.06 17.29
C THR A 54 4.24 10.51 17.22
N THR A 55 4.67 11.10 18.33
CA THR A 55 5.86 11.99 18.37
C THR A 55 6.15 12.44 19.79
N ASP A 56 7.37 12.15 20.24
CA ASP A 56 8.05 12.84 21.33
C ASP A 56 8.12 14.35 21.10
N ALA A 57 8.10 15.08 22.21
CA ALA A 57 8.02 16.53 22.26
C ALA A 57 9.39 17.24 22.10
N ASN A 58 9.32 18.43 21.49
CA ASN A 58 9.99 19.69 21.87
C ASN A 58 11.32 20.09 21.19
N LEU A 59 11.29 21.06 20.25
CA LEU A 59 11.72 22.48 20.45
C LEU A 59 11.67 23.29 19.11
N PRO A 60 11.64 24.65 19.17
CA PRO A 60 11.15 25.52 18.11
C PRO A 60 12.25 26.23 17.29
N GLY A 61 11.87 26.66 16.09
CA GLY A 61 12.31 27.92 15.48
C GLY A 61 13.72 27.96 14.88
N ALA A 62 13.85 27.55 13.61
CA ALA A 62 14.72 28.21 12.64
C ALA A 62 14.35 27.71 11.23
N THR A 63 13.93 28.62 10.37
CA THR A 63 13.94 28.43 8.91
C THR A 63 15.37 28.60 8.43
N PRO A 64 15.94 27.66 7.67
CA PRO A 64 16.96 27.98 6.70
C PRO A 64 16.45 27.70 5.28
N ASP A 65 16.79 28.64 4.41
CA ASP A 65 16.59 28.63 2.97
C ASP A 65 16.77 27.24 2.33
N ALA A 66 15.82 26.90 1.46
CA ALA A 66 15.91 25.76 0.57
C ALA A 66 17.15 25.89 -0.33
N PRO A 67 18.09 24.93 -0.32
CA PRO A 67 19.10 24.87 -1.35
C PRO A 67 18.47 24.37 -2.65
N ALA A 68 18.89 24.99 -3.76
CA ALA A 68 18.56 24.56 -5.10
C ALA A 68 18.90 23.07 -5.34
N PRO A 69 18.23 22.40 -6.31
CA PRO A 69 18.41 20.96 -6.52
C PRO A 69 19.82 20.71 -7.05
N VAL A 70 20.60 19.95 -6.27
CA VAL A 70 21.83 19.32 -6.73
C VAL A 70 21.50 17.92 -7.25
N ASP A 71 21.97 17.63 -8.45
CA ASP A 71 21.83 16.37 -9.15
C ASP A 71 22.23 15.14 -8.32
N GLY A 72 21.40 14.10 -8.37
CA GLY A 72 21.90 12.72 -8.56
C GLY A 72 22.24 11.85 -7.35
N ALA A 73 21.88 12.20 -6.11
CA ALA A 73 21.98 11.25 -4.99
C ALA A 73 20.66 10.48 -4.83
N THR A 74 20.58 9.28 -5.41
CA THR A 74 19.49 8.33 -5.14
C THR A 74 19.57 7.91 -3.68
N THR A 75 18.81 8.58 -2.81
CA THR A 75 18.67 8.17 -1.41
C THR A 75 17.90 6.86 -1.37
N VAL A 76 18.61 5.74 -1.20
CA VAL A 76 18.01 4.43 -1.02
C VAL A 76 17.36 4.38 0.36
N THR A 77 16.04 4.17 0.40
CA THR A 77 15.29 4.01 1.65
C THR A 77 15.81 2.78 2.40
N PRO A 78 16.10 2.87 3.71
CA PRO A 78 16.62 1.74 4.47
C PRO A 78 15.63 0.58 4.50
N VAL A 79 16.13 -0.65 4.53
CA VAL A 79 15.33 -1.87 4.67
C VAL A 79 14.82 -1.95 6.11
N ILE A 80 13.52 -2.19 6.28
CA ILE A 80 12.90 -2.42 7.59
C ILE A 80 12.79 -3.93 7.80
N GLU A 81 13.38 -4.40 8.88
CA GLU A 81 13.24 -5.79 9.32
C GLU A 81 12.08 -5.90 10.31
N CYS A 82 11.06 -6.70 10.04
CA CYS A 82 9.95 -6.89 10.98
C CYS A 82 9.43 -8.33 11.04
N PRO A 83 8.98 -8.82 12.20
CA PRO A 83 8.27 -10.09 12.27
C PRO A 83 6.90 -10.00 11.57
N MET A 84 6.40 -11.13 11.08
CA MET A 84 5.11 -11.21 10.38
C MET A 84 3.94 -10.62 11.19
N THR A 85 3.99 -10.71 12.52
CA THR A 85 2.96 -10.17 13.44
C THR A 85 2.89 -8.64 13.44
N GLU A 86 3.97 -7.96 13.13
CA GLU A 86 4.06 -6.49 13.10
C GLU A 86 3.87 -5.92 11.68
N LEU A 87 3.82 -6.79 10.68
CA LEU A 87 3.73 -6.41 9.27
C LEU A 87 2.60 -5.41 8.97
N PRO A 88 1.36 -5.57 9.48
CA PRO A 88 0.29 -4.59 9.21
C PRO A 88 0.66 -3.17 9.64
N THR A 89 1.28 -3.02 10.81
CA THR A 89 1.69 -1.72 11.36
C THR A 89 2.79 -1.08 10.51
N VAL A 90 3.78 -1.86 10.10
CA VAL A 90 4.90 -1.37 9.26
C VAL A 90 4.42 -1.00 7.85
N VAL A 91 3.52 -1.80 7.28
CA VAL A 91 2.87 -1.53 5.99
C VAL A 91 2.09 -0.21 6.04
N ASP A 92 1.29 0.00 7.09
CA ASP A 92 0.54 1.24 7.26
C ASP A 92 1.46 2.45 7.44
N ALA A 93 2.56 2.31 8.20
CA ALA A 93 3.56 3.37 8.36
C ALA A 93 4.22 3.75 7.01
N ALA A 94 4.59 2.78 6.19
CA ALA A 94 5.14 3.03 4.85
C ALA A 94 4.14 3.81 3.97
N ARG A 95 2.86 3.41 4.00
CA ARG A 95 1.79 4.06 3.23
C ARG A 95 1.48 5.48 3.72
N LEU A 96 1.60 5.73 5.02
CA LEU A 96 1.49 7.07 5.60
C LEU A 96 2.64 7.98 5.18
N ALA A 97 3.86 7.41 5.03
CA ALA A 97 5.02 8.11 4.48
C ALA A 97 4.96 8.32 2.95
N GLY A 98 3.88 7.90 2.29
CA GLY A 98 3.73 8.03 0.84
C GLY A 98 4.61 7.04 0.05
N LEU A 99 5.05 5.95 0.69
CA LEU A 99 5.83 4.90 0.05
C LEU A 99 4.96 3.67 -0.22
N THR A 100 5.27 2.96 -1.30
CA THR A 100 4.67 1.66 -1.62
C THR A 100 5.41 0.57 -0.86
N PRO A 101 4.73 -0.22 -0.02
CA PRO A 101 5.37 -1.36 0.65
C PRO A 101 5.85 -2.40 -0.39
N LEU A 102 7.13 -2.74 -0.35
CA LEU A 102 7.73 -3.88 -1.05
C LEU A 102 8.16 -4.90 -0.01
N ILE A 103 7.33 -5.92 0.17
CA ILE A 103 7.45 -6.89 1.25
C ILE A 103 8.16 -8.14 0.73
N LEU A 104 9.23 -8.53 1.41
CA LEU A 104 10.03 -9.72 1.10
C LEU A 104 9.66 -10.84 2.05
N ASP A 105 9.17 -11.94 1.49
CA ASP A 105 8.86 -13.17 2.20
C ASP A 105 9.69 -14.31 1.59
N ARG A 106 10.73 -14.73 2.31
CA ARG A 106 11.57 -15.86 1.89
C ARG A 106 11.10 -17.19 2.45
N SER A 107 9.94 -17.28 3.11
CA SER A 107 9.46 -18.57 3.62
C SER A 107 9.21 -19.55 2.47
N ALA A 108 9.71 -20.79 2.63
CA ALA A 108 9.49 -21.85 1.65
C ALA A 108 8.00 -22.19 1.45
N ASN A 109 7.18 -21.89 2.45
CA ASN A 109 5.72 -22.08 2.42
C ASN A 109 4.94 -20.84 1.95
N HIS A 110 5.61 -19.79 1.49
CA HIS A 110 4.98 -18.56 0.96
C HIS A 110 3.88 -18.02 1.89
N LEU A 111 4.23 -17.84 3.16
CA LEU A 111 3.29 -17.52 4.24
C LEU A 111 2.52 -16.21 3.98
N LEU A 112 3.16 -15.23 3.35
CA LEU A 112 2.57 -13.94 3.00
C LEU A 112 1.56 -14.04 1.86
N ASP A 113 1.91 -14.72 0.77
CA ASP A 113 0.96 -14.91 -0.34
C ASP A 113 -0.25 -15.73 0.14
N THR A 114 -0.01 -16.73 0.98
CA THR A 114 -1.06 -17.53 1.62
C THR A 114 -1.97 -16.66 2.50
N PHE A 115 -1.39 -15.76 3.30
CA PHE A 115 -2.14 -14.83 4.13
C PHE A 115 -3.04 -13.90 3.32
N HIS A 116 -2.53 -13.31 2.23
CA HIS A 116 -3.32 -12.44 1.36
C HIS A 116 -4.43 -13.19 0.60
N ASN A 117 -4.17 -14.43 0.18
CA ASN A 117 -5.19 -15.29 -0.40
C ASN A 117 -6.37 -15.51 0.55
N TYR A 118 -6.14 -15.64 1.85
CA TYR A 118 -7.22 -15.80 2.84
C TYR A 118 -7.99 -14.51 3.13
N LYS A 119 -7.34 -13.34 3.04
CA LYS A 119 -7.98 -12.05 3.31
C LYS A 119 -8.96 -11.57 2.23
N ALA A 120 -9.09 -12.32 1.14
CA ALA A 120 -9.83 -11.90 -0.06
C ALA A 120 -9.35 -10.55 -0.60
N ASP A 121 -8.05 -10.26 -0.41
CA ASP A 121 -7.40 -9.10 -1.01
C ASP A 121 -7.39 -9.26 -2.53
N GLY A 122 -7.29 -8.13 -3.24
CA GLY A 122 -7.11 -8.14 -4.69
C GLY A 122 -5.72 -8.63 -5.03
N MET A 123 -5.46 -9.94 -4.99
CA MET A 123 -4.16 -10.48 -5.37
C MET A 123 -4.02 -10.58 -6.90
N LEU A 124 -2.94 -10.00 -7.40
CA LEU A 124 -2.51 -10.02 -8.79
C LEU A 124 -1.21 -10.83 -8.86
N ASP A 125 -1.29 -12.02 -9.45
CA ASP A 125 -0.13 -12.88 -9.70
C ASP A 125 0.62 -12.40 -10.95
N ALA A 126 1.64 -11.58 -10.76
CA ALA A 126 2.40 -10.96 -11.85
C ALA A 126 3.33 -11.98 -12.55
N LYS A 127 3.79 -13.00 -11.81
CA LYS A 127 4.59 -14.09 -12.38
C LYS A 127 3.77 -14.89 -13.38
N MET A 128 2.52 -15.21 -13.06
CA MET A 128 1.63 -15.96 -13.94
C MET A 128 1.47 -15.25 -15.30
N TRP A 129 1.22 -13.94 -15.31
CA TRP A 129 1.10 -13.17 -16.56
C TRP A 129 2.41 -13.14 -17.34
N THR A 130 3.53 -12.89 -16.66
CA THR A 130 4.87 -12.91 -17.28
C THR A 130 5.16 -14.25 -17.94
N LEU A 131 4.88 -15.36 -17.26
CA LEU A 131 5.11 -16.71 -17.77
C LEU A 131 4.22 -17.03 -18.97
N LYS A 132 2.93 -16.66 -18.94
CA LYS A 132 2.03 -16.87 -20.08
C LYS A 132 2.47 -16.11 -21.32
N LEU A 133 2.96 -14.88 -21.16
CA LEU A 133 3.54 -14.10 -22.26
C LEU A 133 4.83 -14.72 -22.79
N ALA A 134 5.75 -15.10 -21.91
CA ALA A 134 7.02 -15.71 -22.29
C ALA A 134 6.82 -17.03 -23.06
N LYS A 135 5.81 -17.82 -22.66
CA LYS A 135 5.42 -19.06 -23.34
C LYS A 135 4.54 -18.84 -24.57
N LYS A 136 4.17 -17.60 -24.88
CA LYS A 136 3.25 -17.22 -25.98
C LYS A 136 1.89 -17.92 -25.89
N GLU A 137 1.44 -18.21 -24.68
CA GLU A 137 0.12 -18.82 -24.42
C GLU A 137 -1.01 -17.80 -24.60
N ILE A 138 -0.71 -16.52 -24.36
CA ILE A 138 -1.63 -15.39 -24.56
C ILE A 138 -0.87 -14.25 -25.25
N PRO A 139 -1.56 -13.38 -26.01
CA PRO A 139 -1.00 -12.13 -26.49
C PRO A 139 -0.86 -11.09 -25.36
N GLN A 140 -0.08 -10.03 -25.61
CA GLN A 140 0.18 -8.97 -24.63
C GLN A 140 -1.10 -8.22 -24.23
N GLU A 141 -2.02 -7.99 -25.17
CA GLU A 141 -3.26 -7.28 -24.89
C GLU A 141 -4.12 -8.03 -23.84
N ASP A 142 -4.19 -9.36 -23.92
CA ASP A 142 -4.95 -10.19 -22.99
C ASP A 142 -4.34 -10.17 -21.58
N ALA A 143 -3.01 -10.12 -21.48
CA ALA A 143 -2.33 -9.97 -20.19
C ALA A 143 -2.62 -8.60 -19.57
N LEU A 144 -2.50 -7.52 -20.35
CA LEU A 144 -2.78 -6.16 -19.91
C LEU A 144 -4.25 -5.97 -19.50
N GLU A 145 -5.18 -6.60 -20.20
CA GLU A 145 -6.60 -6.59 -19.84
C GLU A 145 -6.85 -7.34 -18.52
N GLY A 146 -6.17 -8.47 -18.30
CA GLY A 146 -6.20 -9.19 -17.03
C GLY A 146 -5.66 -8.36 -15.85
N LEU A 147 -4.56 -7.65 -16.06
CA LEU A 147 -3.99 -6.71 -15.10
C LEU A 147 -4.93 -5.54 -14.81
N ARG A 148 -5.44 -4.87 -15.86
CA ARG A 148 -6.43 -3.79 -15.75
C ARG A 148 -7.66 -4.25 -14.98
N HIS A 149 -8.17 -5.44 -15.26
CA HIS A 149 -9.36 -5.97 -14.58
C HIS A 149 -9.13 -6.09 -13.06
N LYS A 150 -7.99 -6.62 -12.63
CA LYS A 150 -7.64 -6.70 -11.19
C LYS A 150 -7.47 -5.32 -10.56
N LEU A 151 -6.75 -4.43 -11.23
CA LEU A 151 -6.53 -3.07 -10.76
C LEU A 151 -7.86 -2.30 -10.62
N SER A 152 -8.67 -2.29 -11.66
CA SER A 152 -9.97 -1.61 -11.66
C SER A 152 -10.93 -2.15 -10.61
N TYR A 153 -10.90 -3.45 -10.33
CA TYR A 153 -11.70 -4.05 -9.26
C TYR A 153 -11.30 -3.50 -7.88
N SER A 154 -9.99 -3.52 -7.57
CA SER A 154 -9.47 -2.99 -6.31
C SER A 154 -9.70 -1.49 -6.17
N MET A 155 -9.46 -0.71 -7.22
CA MET A 155 -9.71 0.73 -7.26
C MET A 155 -11.18 1.03 -6.99
N ALA A 156 -12.10 0.39 -7.70
CA ALA A 156 -13.53 0.63 -7.56
C ALA A 156 -14.05 0.21 -6.18
N ARG A 157 -13.46 -0.80 -5.53
CA ARG A 157 -13.88 -1.25 -4.20
C ARG A 157 -13.13 -0.63 -3.01
N GLY A 158 -12.07 0.13 -3.27
CA GLY A 158 -11.20 0.66 -2.20
C GLY A 158 -10.49 -0.45 -1.43
N GLN A 159 -10.14 -1.53 -2.13
CA GLN A 159 -9.45 -2.67 -1.54
C GLN A 159 -7.95 -2.59 -1.82
N ASP A 160 -7.16 -3.26 -0.99
CA ASP A 160 -5.74 -3.43 -1.23
C ASP A 160 -5.53 -4.30 -2.49
N LEU A 161 -4.72 -3.81 -3.42
CA LEU A 161 -4.16 -4.58 -4.53
C LEU A 161 -2.78 -5.10 -4.11
N VAL A 162 -2.65 -6.42 -4.03
CA VAL A 162 -1.40 -7.11 -3.72
C VAL A 162 -0.80 -7.61 -5.02
N ILE A 163 0.30 -6.99 -5.47
CA ILE A 163 1.03 -7.42 -6.65
C ILE A 163 2.08 -8.44 -6.21
N SER A 164 1.78 -9.73 -6.41
CA SER A 164 2.68 -10.82 -6.06
C SER A 164 3.62 -11.11 -7.22
N MET A 165 4.91 -10.82 -7.01
CA MET A 165 5.98 -11.12 -7.96
C MET A 165 6.60 -12.50 -7.74
N GLN A 166 6.38 -13.08 -6.55
CA GLN A 166 7.01 -14.33 -6.11
C GLN A 166 8.53 -14.28 -6.38
N SER A 167 9.10 -15.34 -6.96
CA SER A 167 10.48 -15.47 -7.40
C SER A 167 10.73 -15.04 -8.86
N ALA A 168 9.92 -14.14 -9.41
CA ALA A 168 10.09 -13.63 -10.78
C ALA A 168 10.33 -12.12 -10.80
N CYS A 169 10.82 -11.62 -11.93
CA CYS A 169 10.94 -10.19 -12.23
C CYS A 169 9.94 -9.81 -13.34
N PRO A 170 8.64 -9.62 -13.02
CA PRO A 170 7.65 -9.26 -14.02
C PRO A 170 8.06 -7.99 -14.75
N SER A 171 8.06 -8.00 -16.08
CA SER A 171 8.61 -6.92 -16.88
C SER A 171 7.66 -5.71 -16.99
N PHE A 172 7.32 -5.12 -15.85
CA PHE A 172 6.49 -3.91 -15.78
C PHE A 172 7.12 -2.76 -16.55
N SER A 173 8.44 -2.65 -16.64
CA SER A 173 9.10 -1.59 -17.41
C SER A 173 8.96 -1.71 -18.94
N THR A 174 8.55 -2.87 -19.46
CA THR A 174 8.51 -3.14 -20.90
C THR A 174 7.17 -3.69 -21.38
N THR A 175 6.71 -4.83 -20.86
CA THR A 175 5.57 -5.58 -21.42
C THR A 175 4.31 -5.53 -20.56
N LEU A 176 4.45 -5.41 -19.24
CA LEU A 176 3.32 -5.41 -18.30
C LEU A 176 2.92 -4.00 -17.85
N ASN A 177 3.10 -2.98 -18.70
CA ASN A 177 2.56 -1.64 -18.50
C ASN A 177 1.77 -1.17 -19.72
N SER A 178 0.83 -0.26 -19.50
CA SER A 178 0.09 0.46 -20.53
C SER A 178 -0.68 1.64 -19.90
N GLU A 179 -1.46 2.36 -20.70
CA GLU A 179 -2.42 3.35 -20.16
C GLU A 179 -3.50 2.73 -19.25
N THR A 180 -3.77 1.43 -19.39
CA THR A 180 -4.75 0.69 -18.57
C THR A 180 -4.14 0.00 -17.36
N PHE A 181 -2.81 -0.08 -17.30
CA PHE A 181 -2.05 -0.51 -16.13
C PHE A 181 -0.76 0.35 -16.05
N PRO A 182 -0.88 1.61 -15.60
CA PRO A 182 0.22 2.57 -15.61
C PRO A 182 1.24 2.29 -14.49
N LEU A 183 2.50 2.66 -14.68
CA LEU A 183 3.55 2.49 -13.65
C LEU A 183 3.29 3.33 -12.39
N GLU A 184 2.49 4.38 -12.54
CA GLU A 184 1.99 5.23 -11.47
C GLU A 184 1.21 4.45 -10.40
N VAL A 185 0.75 3.23 -10.71
CA VAL A 185 0.19 2.29 -9.71
C VAL A 185 1.15 2.03 -8.54
N PHE A 186 2.47 2.12 -8.78
CA PHE A 186 3.50 1.94 -7.76
C PHE A 186 3.86 3.24 -7.02
N LYS A 187 3.33 4.39 -7.44
CA LYS A 187 3.61 5.68 -6.80
C LYS A 187 2.66 5.88 -5.62
N GLU A 188 3.21 6.26 -4.47
CA GLU A 188 2.42 6.59 -3.26
C GLU A 188 1.42 5.50 -2.87
N SER A 189 1.80 4.22 -3.00
CA SER A 189 0.92 3.09 -2.73
C SER A 189 -0.38 3.13 -3.57
N GLY A 190 -0.30 3.60 -4.82
CA GLY A 190 -1.43 3.72 -5.75
C GLY A 190 -2.33 4.94 -5.53
N LYS A 191 -2.05 5.77 -4.51
CA LYS A 191 -2.85 6.97 -4.23
C LYS A 191 -2.79 8.01 -5.34
N SER A 192 -1.72 8.00 -6.14
CA SER A 192 -1.56 8.80 -7.35
C SER A 192 -2.77 8.65 -8.30
N LEU A 193 -3.46 7.51 -8.28
CA LEU A 193 -4.58 7.19 -9.17
C LEU A 193 -5.97 7.62 -8.64
N ILE A 194 -6.09 8.04 -7.38
CA ILE A 194 -7.41 8.28 -6.75
C ILE A 194 -8.17 9.45 -7.41
N ASN A 195 -7.46 10.49 -7.82
CA ASN A 195 -8.04 11.67 -8.48
C ASN A 195 -7.49 11.87 -9.90
N ASP A 196 -6.84 10.86 -10.44
CA ASP A 196 -6.21 10.95 -11.76
C ASP A 196 -7.23 10.72 -12.88
N ALA A 197 -7.08 11.44 -13.99
CA ALA A 197 -7.94 11.27 -15.15
C ALA A 197 -7.88 9.85 -15.74
N SER A 198 -6.75 9.14 -15.58
CA SER A 198 -6.55 7.76 -16.00
C SER A 198 -7.45 6.76 -15.28
N ALA A 199 -8.00 7.09 -14.10
CA ALA A 199 -8.95 6.22 -13.41
C ALA A 199 -10.15 5.86 -14.30
N SER A 200 -10.57 6.78 -15.16
CA SER A 200 -11.67 6.58 -16.13
C SER A 200 -11.31 5.67 -17.32
N THR A 201 -10.02 5.52 -17.61
CA THR A 201 -9.47 4.59 -18.61
C THR A 201 -9.32 3.18 -18.01
N ILE A 202 -8.91 3.11 -16.74
CA ILE A 202 -8.71 1.85 -16.02
C ILE A 202 -10.06 1.23 -15.64
N ILE A 203 -10.98 2.02 -15.07
CA ILE A 203 -12.34 1.60 -14.69
C ILE A 203 -13.29 1.88 -15.86
N THR A 204 -13.60 0.85 -16.65
CA THR A 204 -14.51 0.97 -17.80
C THR A 204 -15.99 1.03 -17.37
N ASP A 205 -16.87 1.52 -18.25
CA ASP A 205 -18.33 1.56 -17.97
C ASP A 205 -18.91 0.17 -17.71
N ALA A 206 -18.43 -0.82 -18.47
CA ALA A 206 -18.84 -2.21 -18.30
C ALA A 206 -18.49 -2.72 -16.89
N HIS A 207 -17.27 -2.43 -16.42
CA HIS A 207 -16.82 -2.89 -15.10
C HIS A 207 -17.50 -2.11 -13.96
N ALA A 208 -17.64 -0.79 -14.09
CA ALA A 208 -18.36 0.03 -13.10
C ALA A 208 -19.83 -0.45 -12.93
N LYS A 209 -20.45 -0.90 -14.03
CA LYS A 209 -21.80 -1.48 -14.01
C LYS A 209 -21.83 -2.87 -13.36
N GLU A 210 -20.88 -3.73 -13.68
CA GLU A 210 -20.74 -5.06 -13.05
C GLU A 210 -20.62 -4.97 -11.53
N LEU A 211 -19.87 -3.98 -11.05
CA LEU A 211 -19.68 -3.73 -9.62
C LEU A 211 -20.87 -3.03 -8.95
N GLY A 212 -21.91 -2.66 -9.71
CA GLY A 212 -23.11 -1.99 -9.18
C GLY A 212 -22.86 -0.55 -8.71
N GLN A 213 -21.72 0.05 -9.06
CA GLN A 213 -21.37 1.40 -8.61
C GLN A 213 -21.86 2.48 -9.55
N GLY A 214 -21.98 2.19 -10.86
CA GLY A 214 -22.49 3.12 -11.86
C GLY A 214 -21.59 4.33 -12.16
N PHE A 215 -20.44 4.46 -11.48
CA PHE A 215 -19.47 5.54 -11.64
C PHE A 215 -18.04 4.99 -11.79
N LYS A 216 -17.20 5.70 -12.55
CA LYS A 216 -15.79 5.37 -12.77
C LYS A 216 -14.89 6.10 -11.77
N ILE A 217 -15.06 5.79 -10.49
CA ILE A 217 -14.35 6.47 -9.40
C ILE A 217 -13.42 5.48 -8.73
N CYS A 218 -12.17 5.88 -8.56
CA CYS A 218 -11.24 5.20 -7.67
C CYS A 218 -11.60 5.56 -6.22
N GLN A 219 -11.82 4.56 -5.38
CA GLN A 219 -12.18 4.80 -3.98
C GLN A 219 -10.98 5.34 -3.20
N PRO A 220 -11.20 6.23 -2.22
CA PRO A 220 -10.13 6.83 -1.44
C PRO A 220 -9.32 5.82 -0.61
N ASP A 221 -9.94 4.68 -0.27
CA ASP A 221 -9.31 3.62 0.51
C ASP A 221 -8.43 2.67 -0.32
N PHE A 222 -8.39 2.82 -1.65
CA PHE A 222 -7.56 2.02 -2.54
C PHE A 222 -6.07 2.15 -2.19
N LYS A 223 -5.39 1.01 -2.08
CA LYS A 223 -3.96 0.92 -1.76
C LYS A 223 -3.29 -0.17 -2.58
N VAL A 224 -1.99 -0.03 -2.78
CA VAL A 224 -1.15 -0.99 -3.51
C VAL A 224 0.00 -1.42 -2.61
N GLN A 225 0.33 -2.70 -2.66
CA GLN A 225 1.57 -3.23 -2.12
C GLN A 225 2.14 -4.31 -3.04
N VAL A 226 3.44 -4.53 -2.93
CA VAL A 226 4.17 -5.50 -3.75
C VAL A 226 4.76 -6.55 -2.83
N THR A 227 4.67 -7.82 -3.22
CA THR A 227 5.33 -8.94 -2.52
C THR A 227 6.33 -9.64 -3.42
N SER A 228 7.43 -10.11 -2.85
CA SER A 228 8.47 -10.86 -3.56
C SER A 228 9.10 -11.91 -2.65
N HIS A 229 9.67 -12.94 -3.27
CA HIS A 229 10.46 -13.98 -2.59
C HIS A 229 11.98 -13.75 -2.71
N PHE A 230 12.41 -12.66 -3.37
CA PHE A 230 13.83 -12.35 -3.50
C PHE A 230 14.47 -12.02 -2.14
N GLY A 231 15.76 -12.31 -2.03
CA GLY A 231 16.60 -11.79 -0.97
C GLY A 231 16.76 -10.28 -1.06
N VAL A 232 17.04 -9.65 0.08
CA VAL A 232 17.36 -8.22 0.14
C VAL A 232 18.56 -7.90 -0.76
N ASP A 233 19.57 -8.77 -0.78
CA ASP A 233 20.81 -8.60 -1.54
C ASP A 233 20.58 -8.69 -3.06
N ASP A 234 19.56 -9.42 -3.49
CA ASP A 234 19.22 -9.65 -4.90
C ASP A 234 18.25 -8.58 -5.44
N LEU A 235 17.59 -7.84 -4.55
CA LEU A 235 16.45 -7.00 -4.90
C LEU A 235 16.78 -5.94 -5.93
N ASP A 236 17.87 -5.19 -5.72
CA ASP A 236 18.21 -4.08 -6.61
C ASP A 236 18.68 -4.58 -7.98
N ASP A 237 19.42 -5.69 -8.04
CA ASP A 237 19.91 -6.28 -9.29
C ASP A 237 18.78 -6.88 -10.13
N PHE A 238 17.84 -7.60 -9.49
CA PHE A 238 16.80 -8.34 -10.20
C PHE A 238 15.53 -7.52 -10.45
N LEU A 239 15.10 -6.70 -9.50
CA LEU A 239 13.87 -5.92 -9.63
C LEU A 239 14.11 -4.52 -10.18
N PHE A 240 15.23 -3.89 -9.89
CA PHE A 240 15.52 -2.50 -10.30
C PHE A 240 16.69 -2.37 -11.28
N GLY A 241 17.29 -3.50 -11.68
CA GLY A 241 18.37 -3.55 -12.65
C GLY A 241 17.94 -3.27 -14.09
N GLU A 242 18.92 -3.01 -14.95
CA GLU A 242 18.72 -2.63 -16.35
C GLU A 242 18.00 -3.74 -17.16
N GLY A 243 16.93 -3.38 -17.87
CA GLY A 243 16.19 -4.24 -18.78
C GLY A 243 15.11 -5.12 -18.16
N PHE A 244 14.93 -5.11 -16.83
CA PHE A 244 14.02 -6.03 -16.13
C PHE A 244 13.11 -5.36 -15.10
N GLY A 245 12.11 -6.11 -14.63
CA GLY A 245 11.32 -5.75 -13.46
C GLY A 245 10.70 -4.35 -13.51
N LEU A 246 11.12 -3.56 -12.53
CA LEU A 246 10.71 -2.20 -12.18
C LEU A 246 11.78 -1.16 -12.52
N GLU A 247 12.73 -1.43 -13.43
CA GLU A 247 13.76 -0.47 -13.89
C GLU A 247 13.26 0.98 -14.10
N LYS A 248 12.10 1.16 -14.73
CA LYS A 248 11.52 2.50 -15.01
C LYS A 248 10.74 3.10 -13.83
N VAL A 249 10.61 2.36 -12.74
CA VAL A 249 9.94 2.79 -11.52
C VAL A 249 11.00 3.22 -10.51
N PRO A 250 10.98 4.47 -10.02
CA PRO A 250 11.97 4.93 -9.06
C PRO A 250 12.01 4.06 -7.80
N ARG A 251 13.18 3.52 -7.47
CA ARG A 251 13.42 2.74 -6.24
C ARG A 251 13.00 3.47 -4.96
N ALA A 252 13.09 4.80 -4.98
CA ALA A 252 12.67 5.70 -3.90
C ALA A 252 11.15 5.71 -3.63
N TRP A 253 10.33 5.18 -4.54
CA TRP A 253 8.88 5.02 -4.29
C TRP A 253 8.57 3.87 -3.34
N PHE A 254 9.55 3.05 -2.99
CA PHE A 254 9.33 1.83 -2.20
C PHE A 254 9.97 1.92 -0.82
N GLN A 255 9.22 1.42 0.17
CA GLN A 255 9.75 1.01 1.46
C GLN A 255 9.94 -0.51 1.41
N VAL A 256 11.20 -0.97 1.46
CA VAL A 256 11.49 -2.41 1.52
C VAL A 256 11.28 -2.88 2.95
N ILE A 257 10.51 -3.95 3.09
CA ILE A 257 10.17 -4.60 4.36
C ILE A 257 10.58 -6.06 4.25
N ASN A 258 11.61 -6.46 4.98
CA ASN A 258 12.06 -7.85 5.04
C ASN A 258 11.41 -8.56 6.23
N ILE A 259 10.72 -9.67 5.97
CA ILE A 259 10.06 -10.43 7.03
C ILE A 259 11.10 -11.26 7.78
N LYS A 260 11.22 -11.00 9.09
CA LYS A 260 11.96 -11.86 10.01
C LYS A 260 11.10 -13.06 10.39
N HIS A 261 11.42 -14.21 9.80
CA HIS A 261 10.79 -15.46 10.17
C HIS A 261 11.32 -15.98 11.50
N GLY A 262 10.45 -16.64 12.27
CA GLY A 262 10.82 -17.26 13.54
C GLY A 262 11.77 -18.45 13.35
N GLU A 263 12.48 -18.80 14.41
CA GLU A 263 13.38 -19.95 14.43
C GLU A 263 12.67 -21.24 13.96
N GLY A 264 13.32 -21.99 13.07
CA GLY A 264 12.76 -23.22 12.49
C GLY A 264 11.88 -23.03 11.26
N THR A 265 11.67 -21.79 10.79
CA THR A 265 11.01 -21.55 9.49
C THR A 265 11.98 -21.88 8.37
N GLU A 266 11.58 -22.79 7.48
CA GLU A 266 12.34 -23.09 6.26
C GLU A 266 12.26 -21.90 5.30
N LEU A 267 13.43 -21.48 4.79
CA LEU A 267 13.57 -20.37 3.86
C LEU A 267 13.93 -20.90 2.47
N LEU A 268 13.51 -20.17 1.45
CA LEU A 268 13.95 -20.38 0.07
C LEU A 268 15.44 -20.08 -0.03
N ASP A 269 16.17 -20.96 -0.73
CA ASP A 269 17.60 -20.80 -1.06
C ASP A 269 17.87 -19.54 -1.89
#